data_AF-A0A2M8XX39-F1
#
_entry.id   AF-A0A2M8XX39-F1
#
_cell.length_a   1.000
_cell.length_b   1.000
_cell.length_c   1.000
_cell.angle_alpha   90.00
_cell.angle_beta   90.00
_cell.angle_gamma   90.00
#
_symmetry.space_group_name_H-M   'P 1'
#
loop_
_entity.id
_entity.type
_entity.pdbx_description
1 polymer ?
#
loop_
_entity_poly.entity_id
_entity_poly.type
_entity_poly.pdbx_seq_one_letter_code
_entity_poly.pdbx_strand_id
1 'polypeptide(L)'
;MKNKKSIIKYVLLLAIAIITYSCEERLNYDDELPTSLNIIQSIKIGETPATIDDLSGIVNFVLPSDTNLSAVELDIKSPKGVAISPASGTIVDLTSPFSVTATSGGKTRKYIINARLLPSQIAFVNDAPSIDLIADEDVKAAAQWTKDTYGSRFVYIPFSQLTTDALKSVNVVFFFYDTQGTSNLPQESLDKKSVLIQYVVEGGKMLLGGMATSYAEVIGRDKSGLLTIKGNGIGFVDGGTWSIDGGVNFQNDQRNNPIYNFTQVVSTDANGYFPVINAGYKEDHNNLWDLGPLLGPGHQKGQFAEFENLYGGKVLAVWSGVADECCPGIIEFKSNSVYAGTIIAIGIGGMEWAMNDGRVNAYENNVKGIYRNSIDYLSTK
;
A
#
# COMPACT_ATOMS: atom_id res chain seq x y z
N MET A 1 -37.73 -51.14 -16.68
CA MET A 1 -37.44 -50.84 -18.10
C MET A 1 -37.44 -49.33 -18.29
N LYS A 2 -36.37 -48.79 -18.92
CA LYS A 2 -36.13 -47.37 -19.29
C LYS A 2 -35.88 -46.44 -18.09
N ASN A 3 -34.86 -45.60 -17.96
CA ASN A 3 -33.82 -45.09 -18.86
C ASN A 3 -32.57 -44.73 -18.02
N LYS A 4 -31.46 -45.47 -18.18
CA LYS A 4 -30.11 -45.01 -17.78
C LYS A 4 -29.35 -44.65 -19.06
N LYS A 5 -29.57 -43.43 -19.57
CA LYS A 5 -28.80 -42.83 -20.65
C LYS A 5 -28.68 -41.34 -20.39
N SER A 6 -27.71 -40.93 -19.57
CA SER A 6 -27.02 -39.62 -19.67
C SER A 6 -25.93 -39.42 -18.60
N ILE A 7 -25.07 -40.42 -18.35
CA ILE A 7 -23.88 -40.25 -17.47
C ILE A 7 -22.57 -40.67 -18.16
N ILE A 8 -22.63 -41.10 -19.43
CA ILE A 8 -21.47 -41.62 -20.19
C ILE A 8 -21.00 -40.60 -21.25
N LYS A 9 -20.94 -39.30 -20.90
CA LYS A 9 -20.35 -38.26 -21.76
C LYS A 9 -19.47 -37.23 -21.05
N TYR A 10 -19.22 -37.38 -19.75
CA TYR A 10 -18.32 -36.50 -18.98
C TYR A 10 -17.21 -37.26 -18.23
N VAL A 11 -16.86 -38.47 -18.68
CA VAL A 11 -15.73 -39.26 -18.15
C VAL A 11 -14.58 -39.36 -19.16
N LEU A 12 -14.68 -38.68 -20.32
CA LEU A 12 -13.69 -38.75 -21.40
C LEU A 12 -13.08 -37.39 -21.76
N LEU A 13 -12.95 -36.49 -20.78
CA LEU A 13 -12.27 -35.19 -20.93
C LEU A 13 -11.51 -34.77 -19.66
N LEU A 14 -11.03 -35.76 -18.90
CA LEU A 14 -10.10 -35.59 -17.79
C LEU A 14 -8.91 -36.57 -17.92
N ALA A 15 -8.44 -36.78 -19.16
CA ALA A 15 -7.36 -37.71 -19.48
C ALA A 15 -6.38 -37.18 -20.55
N ILE A 16 -6.38 -35.87 -20.84
CA ILE A 16 -5.39 -35.24 -21.72
C ILE A 16 -4.92 -33.93 -21.07
N ALA A 17 -4.18 -34.10 -19.97
CA ALA A 17 -3.15 -33.16 -19.52
C ALA A 17 -2.14 -33.93 -18.66
N ILE A 18 -1.82 -35.17 -19.04
CA ILE A 18 -0.48 -35.69 -18.77
C ILE A 18 0.38 -34.96 -19.80
N ILE A 19 0.73 -33.71 -19.46
CA ILE A 19 1.87 -33.04 -20.05
C ILE A 19 2.99 -34.04 -19.83
N THR A 20 3.41 -34.66 -20.91
CA THR A 20 4.72 -35.27 -21.03
C THR A 20 5.70 -34.17 -20.66
N TYR A 21 5.99 -34.05 -19.37
CA TYR A 21 7.26 -33.57 -18.90
C TYR A 21 8.25 -34.50 -19.56
N SER A 22 8.75 -34.06 -20.71
CA SER A 22 10.11 -34.36 -21.10
C SER A 22 10.91 -34.22 -19.81
N CYS A 23 11.49 -35.32 -19.34
CA CYS A 23 12.64 -35.24 -18.47
C CYS A 23 13.71 -34.50 -19.27
N GLU A 24 13.65 -33.16 -19.29
CA GLU A 24 14.89 -32.43 -19.17
C GLU A 24 15.51 -32.99 -17.89
N GLU A 25 16.67 -33.64 -18.03
CA GLU A 25 17.51 -33.91 -16.89
C GLU A 25 17.49 -32.65 -16.03
N ARG A 26 17.11 -32.79 -14.77
CA ARG A 26 17.25 -31.71 -13.81
C ARG A 26 18.74 -31.41 -13.80
N LEU A 27 19.17 -30.38 -14.55
CA LEU A 27 20.57 -29.98 -14.72
C LEU A 27 21.28 -29.70 -13.39
N ASN A 28 20.54 -29.68 -12.27
CA ASN A 28 21.00 -29.36 -10.93
C ASN A 28 20.84 -30.52 -9.92
N TYR A 29 20.43 -31.72 -10.33
CA TYR A 29 20.14 -32.84 -9.43
C TYR A 29 20.96 -34.08 -9.79
N ASP A 30 21.93 -34.42 -8.94
CA ASP A 30 22.78 -35.62 -9.02
C ASP A 30 22.36 -36.60 -7.91
N ASP A 31 21.80 -37.75 -8.31
CA ASP A 31 21.30 -38.81 -7.42
C ASP A 31 22.39 -39.50 -6.61
N GLU A 32 23.66 -39.31 -6.96
CA GLU A 32 24.77 -39.89 -6.21
C GLU A 32 25.32 -38.96 -5.12
N LEU A 33 24.80 -37.75 -4.97
CA LEU A 33 25.17 -36.85 -3.87
C LEU A 33 24.63 -37.40 -2.53
N PRO A 34 25.42 -37.37 -1.45
CA PRO A 34 24.89 -37.68 -0.12
C PRO A 34 23.73 -36.74 0.19
N THR A 35 22.62 -37.28 0.70
CA THR A 35 21.41 -36.56 1.16
C THR A 35 21.66 -35.66 2.38
N SER A 36 22.88 -35.20 2.62
CA SER A 36 23.13 -34.18 3.64
C SER A 36 22.41 -32.90 3.21
N LEU A 37 21.24 -32.70 3.82
CA LEU A 37 20.27 -31.63 3.56
C LEU A 37 20.80 -30.19 3.69
N ASN A 38 22.11 -29.96 3.90
CA ASN A 38 22.70 -28.65 4.20
C ASN A 38 24.12 -28.49 3.60
N ILE A 39 24.29 -28.55 2.27
CA ILE A 39 25.61 -28.32 1.63
C ILE A 39 26.00 -26.84 1.72
N ILE A 40 25.02 -25.94 1.58
CA ILE A 40 25.14 -24.53 1.95
C ILE A 40 24.38 -24.34 3.26
N GLN A 41 25.08 -24.00 4.35
CA GLN A 41 24.48 -23.81 5.68
C GLN A 41 23.79 -22.46 5.81
N SER A 42 24.37 -21.43 5.19
CA SER A 42 23.76 -20.10 5.10
C SER A 42 24.36 -19.33 3.93
N ILE A 43 23.56 -18.44 3.35
CA ILE A 43 24.02 -17.41 2.43
C ILE A 43 23.39 -16.08 2.80
N LYS A 44 24.18 -15.02 2.83
CA LYS A 44 23.75 -13.67 3.20
C LYS A 44 24.23 -12.64 2.18
N ILE A 45 23.49 -11.54 2.12
CA ILE A 45 23.90 -10.27 1.51
C ILE A 45 23.78 -9.22 2.60
N GLY A 46 24.92 -8.67 3.05
CA GLY A 46 24.98 -7.88 4.28
C GLY A 46 24.39 -8.65 5.46
N GLU A 47 23.38 -8.09 6.12
CA GLU A 47 22.67 -8.73 7.23
C GLU A 47 21.50 -9.62 6.79
N THR A 48 21.08 -9.57 5.53
CA THR A 48 19.90 -10.28 5.04
C THR A 48 20.23 -11.74 4.72
N PRO A 49 19.63 -12.73 5.43
CA PRO A 49 19.77 -14.13 5.07
C PRO A 49 18.85 -14.51 3.90
N ALA A 50 19.28 -15.45 3.07
CA ALA A 50 18.39 -16.08 2.10
C ALA A 50 17.55 -17.21 2.71
N THR A 51 16.45 -17.54 2.04
CA THR A 51 15.81 -18.85 2.17
C THR A 51 16.49 -19.83 1.22
N ILE A 52 16.93 -20.98 1.74
CA ILE A 52 17.60 -22.03 0.97
C ILE A 52 16.67 -23.23 0.89
N ASP A 53 16.37 -23.67 -0.33
CA ASP A 53 15.79 -24.97 -0.62
C ASP A 53 16.89 -25.85 -1.22
N ASP A 54 17.57 -26.59 -0.35
CA ASP A 54 18.63 -27.50 -0.75
C ASP A 54 18.12 -28.56 -1.73
N LEU A 55 16.90 -29.08 -1.55
CA LEU A 55 16.36 -30.16 -2.39
C LEU A 55 16.19 -29.71 -3.84
N SER A 56 15.65 -28.52 -4.08
CA SER A 56 15.50 -27.96 -5.43
C SER A 56 16.73 -27.21 -5.93
N GLY A 57 17.70 -26.91 -5.05
CA GLY A 57 18.87 -26.09 -5.39
C GLY A 57 18.47 -24.64 -5.65
N ILE A 58 17.50 -24.11 -4.91
CA ILE A 58 17.02 -22.73 -5.07
C ILE A 58 17.38 -21.93 -3.82
N VAL A 59 17.90 -20.73 -4.03
CA VAL A 59 18.19 -19.75 -2.98
C VAL A 59 17.41 -18.48 -3.31
N ASN A 60 16.59 -18.00 -2.38
CA ASN A 60 15.79 -16.80 -2.59
C ASN A 60 16.17 -15.71 -1.58
N PHE A 61 16.48 -14.52 -2.10
CA PHE A 61 16.71 -13.30 -1.34
C PHE A 61 15.53 -12.35 -1.47
N VAL A 62 15.11 -11.77 -0.33
CA VAL A 62 14.21 -10.62 -0.27
C VAL A 62 14.99 -9.49 0.38
N LEU A 63 15.38 -8.50 -0.43
CA LEU A 63 16.38 -7.50 -0.06
C LEU A 63 15.73 -6.13 0.19
N PRO A 64 16.33 -5.28 1.04
CA PRO A 64 15.98 -3.87 1.14
C PRO A 64 15.97 -3.20 -0.23
N SER A 65 15.03 -2.28 -0.45
CA SER A 65 14.77 -1.70 -1.77
C SER A 65 15.91 -0.89 -2.37
N ASP A 66 16.83 -0.42 -1.54
CA ASP A 66 18.01 0.36 -1.91
C ASP A 66 19.23 -0.51 -2.22
N THR A 67 19.10 -1.85 -2.15
CA THR A 67 20.18 -2.77 -2.49
C THR A 67 20.53 -2.69 -3.98
N ASN A 68 21.78 -2.38 -4.29
CA ASN A 68 22.27 -2.41 -5.67
C ASN A 68 22.54 -3.86 -6.11
N LEU A 69 21.58 -4.49 -6.80
CA LEU A 69 21.71 -5.89 -7.25
C LEU A 69 22.85 -6.13 -8.23
N SER A 70 23.34 -5.11 -8.95
CA SER A 70 24.45 -5.28 -9.91
C SER A 70 25.80 -5.55 -9.25
N ALA A 71 25.91 -5.30 -7.94
CA ALA A 71 27.13 -5.49 -7.17
C ALA A 71 26.80 -5.82 -5.71
N VAL A 72 26.60 -7.12 -5.43
CA VAL A 72 26.38 -7.63 -4.07
C VAL A 72 27.44 -8.65 -3.70
N GLU A 73 27.93 -8.57 -2.47
CA GLU A 73 28.84 -9.58 -1.90
C GLU A 73 28.04 -10.72 -1.27
N LEU A 74 28.35 -11.96 -1.64
CA LEU A 74 27.75 -13.15 -1.05
C LEU A 74 28.59 -13.69 0.12
N ASP A 75 28.06 -13.65 1.34
CA ASP A 75 28.63 -14.36 2.49
C ASP A 75 28.03 -15.77 2.57
N ILE A 76 28.78 -16.77 2.11
CA ILE A 76 28.39 -18.18 2.06
C ILE A 76 29.13 -18.95 3.15
N LYS A 77 28.37 -19.69 3.97
CA LYS A 77 28.90 -20.67 4.92
C LYS A 77 28.54 -22.07 4.48
N SER A 78 29.53 -22.95 4.46
CA SER A 78 29.38 -24.36 4.12
C SER A 78 30.19 -25.22 5.10
N PRO A 79 29.87 -26.53 5.21
CA PRO A 79 30.65 -27.46 6.02
C PRO A 79 32.11 -27.53 5.58
N LYS A 80 32.99 -27.95 6.50
CA LYS A 80 34.41 -28.20 6.18
C LYS A 80 34.53 -29.24 5.06
N GLY A 81 35.36 -28.96 4.05
CA GLY A 81 35.57 -29.84 2.90
C GLY A 81 34.64 -29.57 1.72
N VAL A 82 33.69 -28.64 1.84
CA VAL A 82 32.89 -28.13 0.72
C VAL A 82 33.58 -26.90 0.12
N ALA A 83 33.79 -26.92 -1.19
CA ALA A 83 34.28 -25.78 -1.96
C ALA A 83 33.13 -25.09 -2.70
N ILE A 84 33.04 -23.77 -2.61
CA ILE A 84 31.99 -22.96 -3.26
C ILE A 84 32.59 -22.16 -4.42
N SER A 85 31.88 -22.12 -5.55
CA SER A 85 32.25 -21.35 -6.74
C SER A 85 31.06 -20.54 -7.27
N PRO A 86 31.17 -19.21 -7.42
CA PRO A 86 32.27 -18.37 -6.95
C PRO A 86 32.47 -18.44 -5.44
N ALA A 87 33.68 -18.13 -4.96
CA ALA A 87 34.00 -18.22 -3.53
C ALA A 87 33.16 -17.23 -2.69
N SER A 88 32.92 -17.56 -1.42
CA SER A 88 32.36 -16.62 -0.45
C SER A 88 33.18 -15.31 -0.43
N GLY A 89 32.51 -14.16 -0.33
CA GLY A 89 33.11 -12.83 -0.45
C GLY A 89 33.24 -12.32 -1.89
N THR A 90 32.78 -13.07 -2.90
CA THR A 90 32.77 -12.57 -4.29
C THR A 90 31.61 -11.60 -4.50
N ILE A 91 31.90 -10.49 -5.18
CA ILE A 91 30.87 -9.55 -5.67
C ILE A 91 30.27 -10.11 -6.96
N VAL A 92 28.95 -10.22 -7.00
CA VAL A 92 28.18 -10.76 -8.13
C VAL A 92 27.07 -9.81 -8.56
N ASP A 93 26.56 -10.02 -9.77
CA ASP A 93 25.37 -9.36 -10.31
C ASP A 93 24.16 -10.29 -10.15
N LEU A 94 23.18 -9.86 -9.35
CA LEU A 94 21.90 -10.54 -9.11
C LEU A 94 20.71 -9.84 -9.80
N THR A 95 20.94 -8.99 -10.79
CA THR A 95 19.85 -8.42 -11.63
C THR A 95 19.13 -9.50 -12.45
N SER A 96 19.73 -10.69 -12.57
CA SER A 96 19.13 -11.91 -13.11
C SER A 96 19.53 -13.13 -12.25
N PRO A 97 18.85 -14.28 -12.40
CA PRO A 97 19.19 -15.48 -11.62
C PRO A 97 20.66 -15.87 -11.76
N PHE A 98 21.35 -16.03 -10.64
CA PHE A 98 22.80 -16.29 -10.59
C PHE A 98 23.09 -17.70 -10.09
N SER A 99 24.09 -18.37 -10.65
CA SER A 99 24.43 -19.74 -10.27
C SER A 99 25.61 -19.81 -9.32
N VAL A 100 25.46 -20.57 -8.23
CA VAL A 100 26.55 -20.97 -7.34
C VAL A 100 26.69 -22.49 -7.34
N THR A 101 27.92 -22.99 -7.39
CA THR A 101 28.22 -24.43 -7.34
C THR A 101 28.90 -24.77 -6.03
N ALA A 102 28.41 -25.81 -5.35
CA ALA A 102 29.03 -26.39 -4.18
C ALA A 102 29.62 -27.76 -4.53
N THR A 103 30.89 -27.98 -4.21
CA THR A 103 31.64 -29.20 -4.53
C THR A 103 32.11 -29.89 -3.26
N SER A 104 31.81 -31.18 -3.11
CA SER A 104 32.23 -32.00 -1.97
C SER A 104 32.61 -33.40 -2.43
N GLY A 105 33.81 -33.87 -2.08
CA GLY A 105 34.27 -35.21 -2.46
C GLY A 105 34.29 -35.48 -3.96
N GLY A 106 34.49 -34.44 -4.79
CA GLY A 106 34.49 -34.54 -6.26
C GLY A 106 33.10 -34.47 -6.92
N LYS A 107 32.02 -34.43 -6.14
CA LYS A 107 30.65 -34.26 -6.65
C LYS A 107 30.18 -32.82 -6.51
N THR A 108 29.37 -32.36 -7.45
CA THR A 108 28.94 -30.94 -7.55
C THR A 108 27.44 -30.81 -7.46
N ARG A 109 26.96 -29.84 -6.69
CA ARG A 109 25.56 -29.39 -6.68
C ARG A 109 25.48 -27.94 -7.12
N LYS A 110 24.51 -27.62 -7.98
CA LYS A 110 24.26 -26.26 -8.46
C LYS A 110 23.07 -25.64 -7.72
N TYR A 111 23.23 -24.40 -7.31
CA TYR A 111 22.21 -23.57 -6.68
C TYR A 111 21.92 -22.37 -7.58
N ILE A 112 20.64 -22.04 -7.74
CA ILE A 112 20.18 -20.84 -8.44
C ILE A 112 19.72 -19.82 -7.40
N ILE A 113 20.42 -18.69 -7.35
CA ILE A 113 20.09 -17.53 -6.53
C ILE A 113 19.15 -16.62 -7.29
N ASN A 114 17.97 -16.40 -6.72
CA ASN A 114 17.04 -15.36 -7.15
C ASN A 114 17.02 -14.25 -6.10
N ALA A 115 17.13 -13.00 -6.54
CA ALA A 115 17.00 -11.84 -5.68
C ALA A 115 15.78 -11.02 -6.10
N ARG A 116 14.99 -10.59 -5.12
CA ARG A 116 13.96 -9.57 -5.31
C ARG A 116 14.16 -8.43 -4.31
N LEU A 117 13.99 -7.20 -4.77
CA LEU A 117 13.92 -6.03 -3.92
C LEU A 117 12.51 -5.90 -3.33
N LEU A 118 12.42 -5.45 -2.09
CA LEU A 118 11.15 -5.00 -1.53
C LEU A 118 10.65 -3.76 -2.29
N PRO A 119 9.34 -3.66 -2.57
CA PRO A 119 8.78 -2.44 -3.11
C PRO A 119 9.06 -1.25 -2.18
N SER A 120 9.37 -0.08 -2.73
CA SER A 120 9.59 1.14 -1.95
C SER A 120 9.09 2.41 -2.62
N GLN A 121 8.71 2.34 -3.89
CA GLN A 121 8.24 3.52 -4.59
C GLN A 121 6.91 3.99 -4.04
N ILE A 122 6.72 5.30 -4.09
CA ILE A 122 5.47 5.98 -3.77
C ILE A 122 4.87 6.44 -5.09
N ALA A 123 3.77 5.81 -5.50
CA ALA A 123 3.10 6.14 -6.74
C ALA A 123 2.03 7.19 -6.50
N PHE A 124 2.00 8.27 -7.28
CA PHE A 124 0.81 9.12 -7.40
C PHE A 124 0.04 8.72 -8.65
N VAL A 125 -1.25 8.40 -8.49
CA VAL A 125 -2.13 7.95 -9.59
C VAL A 125 -3.19 9.00 -9.90
N ASN A 126 -3.43 9.25 -11.19
CA ASN A 126 -4.39 10.24 -11.67
C ASN A 126 -4.81 9.96 -13.12
N ASP A 127 -5.86 10.62 -13.62
CA ASP A 127 -6.35 10.50 -15.00
C ASP A 127 -5.59 11.38 -15.99
N ALA A 128 -4.99 12.49 -15.54
CA ALA A 128 -4.11 13.28 -16.38
C ALA A 128 -2.85 12.48 -16.80
N PRO A 129 -2.29 12.71 -18.01
CA PRO A 129 -1.11 12.00 -18.47
C PRO A 129 0.21 12.45 -17.79
N SER A 130 0.21 13.60 -17.11
CA SER A 130 1.34 14.14 -16.34
C SER A 130 0.87 15.14 -15.30
N ILE A 131 1.68 15.40 -14.27
CA ILE A 131 1.38 16.36 -13.18
C ILE A 131 0.99 17.75 -13.74
N ASP A 132 1.74 18.26 -14.72
CA ASP A 132 1.50 19.61 -15.30
C ASP A 132 0.14 19.74 -16.01
N LEU A 133 -0.51 18.61 -16.33
CA LEU A 133 -1.79 18.55 -17.04
C LEU A 133 -2.96 18.21 -16.11
N ILE A 134 -2.73 18.10 -14.79
CA ILE A 134 -3.79 18.00 -13.81
C ILE A 134 -4.55 19.34 -13.78
N ALA A 135 -5.88 19.30 -13.93
CA ALA A 135 -6.69 20.51 -14.01
C ALA A 135 -6.94 21.15 -12.64
N ASP A 136 -7.19 20.31 -11.63
CA ASP A 136 -7.46 20.71 -10.26
C ASP A 136 -6.17 21.11 -9.54
N GLU A 137 -6.16 22.28 -8.90
CA GLU A 137 -4.94 22.85 -8.30
C GLU A 137 -4.54 22.12 -7.01
N ASP A 138 -5.50 21.61 -6.22
CA ASP A 138 -5.21 20.80 -5.04
C ASP A 138 -4.59 19.46 -5.43
N VAL A 139 -5.19 18.78 -6.41
CA VAL A 139 -4.65 17.52 -6.93
C VAL A 139 -3.25 17.71 -7.52
N LYS A 140 -3.02 18.80 -8.25
CA LYS A 140 -1.71 19.14 -8.81
C LYS A 140 -0.69 19.42 -7.72
N ALA A 141 -1.06 20.21 -6.71
CA ALA A 141 -0.19 20.55 -5.58
C ALA A 141 0.17 19.30 -4.75
N ALA A 142 -0.79 18.41 -4.49
CA ALA A 142 -0.55 17.13 -3.81
C ALA A 142 0.43 16.24 -4.59
N ALA A 143 0.24 16.13 -5.92
CA ALA A 143 1.12 15.35 -6.79
C ALA A 143 2.55 15.90 -6.82
N GLN A 144 2.68 17.22 -6.97
CA GLN A 144 3.96 17.91 -6.99
C GLN A 144 4.69 17.80 -5.64
N TRP A 145 3.97 17.99 -4.54
CA TRP A 145 4.52 17.78 -3.20
C TRP A 145 5.02 16.35 -2.99
N THR A 146 4.28 15.35 -3.47
CA THR A 146 4.67 13.94 -3.36
C THR A 146 5.97 13.69 -4.13
N LYS A 147 6.07 14.25 -5.35
CA LYS A 147 7.29 14.19 -6.16
C LYS A 147 8.49 14.80 -5.45
N ASP A 148 8.33 16.00 -4.91
CA ASP A 148 9.42 16.73 -4.25
C ASP A 148 9.84 16.06 -2.93
N THR A 149 8.88 15.45 -2.21
CA THR A 149 9.13 14.78 -0.92
C THR A 149 9.86 13.45 -1.10
N TYR A 150 9.50 12.66 -2.11
CA TYR A 150 10.01 11.29 -2.27
C TYR A 150 11.09 11.13 -3.35
N GLY A 151 11.31 12.14 -4.20
CA GLY A 151 12.44 12.19 -5.12
C GLY A 151 12.59 10.93 -5.98
N SER A 152 13.71 10.20 -5.84
CA SER A 152 13.97 8.97 -6.59
C SER A 152 13.00 7.82 -6.28
N ARG A 153 12.27 7.87 -5.15
CA ARG A 153 11.22 6.91 -4.80
C ARG A 153 9.86 7.30 -5.41
N PHE A 154 9.69 8.50 -5.91
CA PHE A 154 8.44 8.92 -6.52
C PHE A 154 8.27 8.29 -7.91
N VAL A 155 7.04 7.88 -8.22
CA VAL A 155 6.62 7.57 -9.58
C VAL A 155 5.23 8.16 -9.84
N TYR A 156 5.03 8.72 -11.02
CA TYR A 156 3.70 9.15 -11.47
C TYR A 156 3.16 8.08 -12.41
N ILE A 157 1.94 7.59 -12.17
CA ILE A 157 1.31 6.54 -12.98
C ILE A 157 -0.08 7.02 -13.40
N PRO A 158 -0.28 7.47 -14.65
CA PRO A 158 -1.62 7.78 -15.12
C PRO A 158 -2.48 6.51 -15.19
N PHE A 159 -3.79 6.61 -14.95
CA PHE A 159 -4.69 5.44 -14.95
C PHE A 159 -4.64 4.65 -16.26
N SER A 160 -4.51 5.34 -17.40
CA SER A 160 -4.27 4.72 -18.70
C SER A 160 -3.08 3.74 -18.73
N GLN A 161 -2.03 3.98 -17.94
CA GLN A 161 -0.83 3.14 -17.83
C GLN A 161 -0.82 2.25 -16.58
N LEU A 162 -1.86 2.32 -15.74
CA LEU A 162 -1.95 1.52 -14.52
C LEU A 162 -2.14 0.04 -14.87
N THR A 163 -1.16 -0.76 -14.49
CA THR A 163 -1.12 -2.22 -14.66
C THR A 163 -0.49 -2.86 -13.42
N THR A 164 -0.66 -4.16 -13.22
CA THR A 164 -0.01 -4.89 -12.13
C THR A 164 1.51 -4.82 -12.22
N ASP A 165 2.06 -4.89 -13.44
CA ASP A 165 3.49 -4.74 -13.69
C ASP A 165 4.02 -3.35 -13.28
N ALA A 166 3.25 -2.29 -13.55
CA ALA A 166 3.60 -0.93 -13.14
C ALA A 166 3.65 -0.74 -11.61
N LEU A 167 3.01 -1.62 -10.84
CA LEU A 167 2.97 -1.55 -9.38
C LEU A 167 3.97 -2.46 -8.66
N LYS A 168 4.77 -3.27 -9.39
CA LYS A 168 5.69 -4.25 -8.77
C LYS A 168 6.71 -3.63 -7.81
N SER A 169 7.19 -2.42 -8.11
CA SER A 169 8.15 -1.68 -7.28
C SER A 169 7.48 -0.68 -6.32
N VAL A 170 6.15 -0.55 -6.37
CA VAL A 170 5.37 0.43 -5.62
C VAL A 170 4.94 -0.15 -4.27
N ASN A 171 5.35 0.50 -3.18
CA ASN A 171 4.94 0.13 -1.82
C ASN A 171 3.64 0.83 -1.40
N VAL A 172 3.48 2.09 -1.79
CA VAL A 172 2.29 2.88 -1.47
C VAL A 172 1.78 3.56 -2.74
N VAL A 173 0.49 3.40 -3.02
CA VAL A 173 -0.24 4.22 -3.99
C VAL A 173 -0.92 5.36 -3.24
N PHE A 174 -0.56 6.59 -3.57
CA PHE A 174 -1.28 7.78 -3.15
C PHE A 174 -2.26 8.18 -4.26
N PHE A 175 -3.55 8.07 -3.96
CA PHE A 175 -4.62 8.55 -4.80
C PHE A 175 -5.31 9.72 -4.09
N PHE A 176 -4.97 10.94 -4.50
CA PHE A 176 -5.69 12.14 -4.12
C PHE A 176 -6.55 12.58 -5.31
N TYR A 177 -7.82 12.89 -5.08
CA TYR A 177 -8.71 13.38 -6.11
C TYR A 177 -9.63 14.43 -5.55
N ASP A 178 -9.79 15.50 -6.30
CA ASP A 178 -10.73 16.56 -6.04
C ASP A 178 -11.22 17.15 -7.37
N THR A 179 -12.46 17.62 -7.38
CA THR A 179 -13.05 18.36 -8.50
C THR A 179 -14.29 19.09 -8.01
N GLN A 180 -14.26 20.41 -8.11
CA GLN A 180 -15.41 21.26 -7.86
C GLN A 180 -16.66 20.77 -8.61
N GLY A 181 -17.79 20.69 -7.89
CA GLY A 181 -19.11 20.34 -8.42
C GLY A 181 -19.38 18.85 -8.59
N THR A 182 -18.42 17.97 -8.29
CA THR A 182 -18.63 16.52 -8.39
C THR A 182 -17.85 15.73 -7.35
N SER A 183 -18.46 14.68 -6.81
CA SER A 183 -17.79 13.68 -5.98
C SER A 183 -17.52 12.38 -6.75
N ASN A 184 -17.78 12.37 -8.06
CA ASN A 184 -17.55 11.20 -8.89
C ASN A 184 -16.05 11.02 -9.14
N LEU A 185 -15.59 9.78 -9.01
CA LEU A 185 -14.21 9.41 -9.33
C LEU A 185 -14.01 9.38 -10.86
N PRO A 186 -12.78 9.59 -11.36
CA PRO A 186 -12.48 9.45 -12.78
C PRO A 186 -12.89 8.08 -13.31
N GLN A 187 -13.55 8.03 -14.47
CA GLN A 187 -14.02 6.76 -15.05
C GLN A 187 -12.86 5.77 -15.28
N GLU A 188 -11.70 6.27 -15.74
CA GLU A 188 -10.51 5.42 -15.93
C GLU A 188 -10.05 4.74 -14.63
N SER A 189 -10.19 5.42 -13.48
CA SER A 189 -9.87 4.82 -12.18
C SER A 189 -10.79 3.63 -11.89
N LEU A 190 -12.08 3.72 -12.26
CA LEU A 190 -13.06 2.66 -12.05
C LEU A 190 -12.80 1.47 -12.99
N ASP A 191 -12.40 1.75 -14.23
CA ASP A 191 -12.04 0.73 -15.21
C ASP A 191 -10.79 -0.06 -14.77
N LYS A 192 -9.90 0.58 -14.00
CA LYS A 192 -8.66 -0.02 -13.46
C LYS A 192 -8.79 -0.60 -12.05
N LYS A 193 -9.99 -0.62 -11.46
CA LYS A 193 -10.16 -1.05 -10.06
C LYS A 193 -9.66 -2.47 -9.76
N SER A 194 -9.73 -3.39 -10.70
CA SER A 194 -9.23 -4.76 -10.52
C SER A 194 -7.72 -4.80 -10.25
N VAL A 195 -6.95 -3.90 -10.86
CA VAL A 195 -5.50 -3.76 -10.62
C VAL A 195 -5.24 -3.32 -9.18
N LEU A 196 -5.97 -2.31 -8.69
CA LEU A 196 -5.81 -1.81 -7.33
C LEU A 196 -6.38 -2.76 -6.26
N ILE A 197 -7.46 -3.51 -6.57
CA ILE A 197 -7.94 -4.61 -5.73
C ILE A 197 -6.82 -5.64 -5.55
N GLN A 198 -6.26 -6.14 -6.66
CA GLN A 198 -5.17 -7.13 -6.60
C GLN A 198 -3.98 -6.58 -5.82
N TYR A 199 -3.56 -5.35 -6.11
CA TYR A 199 -2.45 -4.68 -5.43
C TYR A 199 -2.62 -4.68 -3.90
N VAL A 200 -3.80 -4.29 -3.39
CA VAL A 200 -4.06 -4.25 -1.95
C VAL A 200 -4.24 -5.66 -1.37
N VAL A 201 -4.84 -6.59 -2.11
CA VAL A 201 -4.93 -8.01 -1.72
C VAL A 201 -3.54 -8.60 -1.49
N GLU A 202 -2.58 -8.28 -2.36
CA GLU A 202 -1.20 -8.79 -2.34
C GLU A 202 -0.27 -8.04 -1.35
N GLY A 203 -0.77 -7.06 -0.60
CA GLY A 203 -0.01 -6.37 0.44
C GLY A 203 0.43 -4.95 0.08
N GLY A 204 0.07 -4.46 -1.10
CA GLY A 204 0.21 -3.06 -1.49
C GLY A 204 -0.62 -2.14 -0.60
N LYS A 205 -0.15 -0.93 -0.34
CA LYS A 205 -0.79 0.01 0.58
C LYS A 205 -1.35 1.20 -0.17
N MET A 206 -2.42 1.79 0.33
CA MET A 206 -3.00 2.98 -0.28
C MET A 206 -3.20 4.11 0.72
N LEU A 207 -2.84 5.32 0.31
CA LEU A 207 -3.34 6.54 0.90
C LEU A 207 -4.39 7.13 -0.04
N LEU A 208 -5.59 7.33 0.47
CA LEU A 208 -6.71 7.93 -0.25
C LEU A 208 -6.97 9.33 0.32
N GLY A 209 -7.07 10.35 -0.53
CA GLY A 209 -7.33 11.73 -0.11
C GLY A 209 -8.44 12.41 -0.89
N GLY A 210 -9.19 13.29 -0.22
CA GLY A 210 -10.32 14.01 -0.83
C GLY A 210 -11.43 13.05 -1.29
N MET A 211 -11.93 13.25 -2.51
CA MET A 211 -12.94 12.39 -3.11
C MET A 211 -12.45 10.95 -3.33
N ALA A 212 -11.14 10.73 -3.42
CA ALA A 212 -10.57 9.39 -3.59
C ALA A 212 -10.83 8.46 -2.38
N THR A 213 -11.27 8.97 -1.21
CA THR A 213 -11.66 8.09 -0.09
C THR A 213 -12.82 7.14 -0.44
N SER A 214 -13.68 7.52 -1.39
CA SER A 214 -14.71 6.62 -1.95
C SER A 214 -14.13 5.37 -2.60
N TYR A 215 -12.85 5.38 -2.96
CA TYR A 215 -12.20 4.20 -3.54
C TYR A 215 -12.14 3.01 -2.56
N ALA A 216 -12.18 3.26 -1.24
CA ALA A 216 -12.27 2.20 -0.23
C ALA A 216 -13.54 1.34 -0.44
N GLU A 217 -14.69 1.94 -0.72
CA GLU A 217 -15.92 1.21 -1.07
C GLU A 217 -15.83 0.57 -2.45
N VAL A 218 -15.26 1.29 -3.45
CA VAL A 218 -15.14 0.81 -4.85
C VAL A 218 -14.38 -0.52 -4.95
N ILE A 219 -13.31 -0.68 -4.16
CA ILE A 219 -12.52 -1.92 -4.14
C ILE A 219 -13.05 -2.95 -3.14
N GLY A 220 -14.16 -2.67 -2.45
CA GLY A 220 -14.76 -3.54 -1.45
C GLY A 220 -13.94 -3.68 -0.18
N ARG A 221 -13.10 -2.68 0.13
CA ARG A 221 -12.37 -2.58 1.39
C ARG A 221 -13.30 -2.14 2.51
N ASP A 222 -14.07 -1.10 2.23
CA ASP A 222 -15.21 -0.68 3.02
C ASP A 222 -16.48 -1.28 2.43
N LYS A 223 -17.34 -1.81 3.31
CA LYS A 223 -18.64 -2.42 2.97
C LYS A 223 -19.78 -1.85 3.82
N SER A 224 -19.50 -0.75 4.53
CA SER A 224 -20.44 -0.12 5.44
C SER A 224 -21.60 0.55 4.70
N GLY A 225 -21.34 1.13 3.52
CA GLY A 225 -22.30 1.99 2.84
C GLY A 225 -22.56 3.29 3.60
N LEU A 226 -21.67 3.65 4.52
CA LEU A 226 -21.82 4.81 5.40
C LEU A 226 -21.07 6.04 4.90
N LEU A 227 -20.28 5.94 3.82
CA LEU A 227 -19.61 7.10 3.19
C LEU A 227 -20.61 7.97 2.41
N THR A 228 -21.44 8.72 3.15
CA THR A 228 -22.62 9.42 2.62
C THR A 228 -22.53 10.94 2.67
N ILE A 229 -21.59 11.50 3.45
CA ILE A 229 -21.43 12.96 3.58
C ILE A 229 -20.44 13.43 2.51
N LYS A 230 -20.96 14.02 1.44
CA LYS A 230 -20.15 14.47 0.30
C LYS A 230 -20.39 15.95 0.00
N GLY A 231 -19.40 16.79 0.27
CA GLY A 231 -19.35 18.19 -0.12
C GLY A 231 -18.51 18.34 -1.38
N ASN A 232 -18.97 19.10 -2.36
CA ASN A 232 -18.25 19.38 -3.61
C ASN A 232 -18.60 20.79 -4.12
N GLY A 233 -18.99 21.66 -3.19
CA GLY A 233 -19.47 23.00 -3.50
C GLY A 233 -18.32 23.91 -3.91
N ILE A 234 -18.65 25.12 -4.36
CA ILE A 234 -17.61 26.05 -4.80
C ILE A 234 -16.71 26.54 -3.66
N GLY A 235 -17.12 26.38 -2.40
CA GLY A 235 -16.46 26.96 -1.23
C GLY A 235 -17.09 28.27 -0.79
N PHE A 236 -16.53 28.86 0.28
CA PHE A 236 -16.98 30.14 0.83
C PHE A 236 -15.87 30.80 1.66
N VAL A 237 -16.04 32.09 1.95
CA VAL A 237 -15.14 32.82 2.86
C VAL A 237 -15.58 32.59 4.30
N ASP A 238 -14.66 32.09 5.11
CA ASP A 238 -14.87 31.86 6.53
C ASP A 238 -13.76 32.52 7.37
N GLY A 239 -14.17 33.20 8.44
CA GLY A 239 -13.25 33.91 9.34
C GLY A 239 -12.59 33.04 10.40
N GLY A 240 -12.99 31.78 10.53
CA GLY A 240 -12.50 30.86 11.56
C GLY A 240 -11.27 30.07 11.12
N THR A 241 -10.67 29.36 12.07
CA THR A 241 -9.76 28.24 11.79
C THR A 241 -10.58 26.96 11.80
N TRP A 242 -10.37 26.08 10.81
CA TRP A 242 -10.87 24.71 10.90
C TRP A 242 -9.77 23.78 11.39
N SER A 243 -10.15 22.86 12.27
CA SER A 243 -9.26 21.89 12.90
C SER A 243 -9.89 20.50 12.86
N ILE A 244 -9.08 19.46 12.97
CA ILE A 244 -9.55 18.09 13.21
C ILE A 244 -9.36 17.69 14.66
N ASP A 245 -10.25 16.86 15.17
CA ASP A 245 -10.12 16.22 16.47
C ASP A 245 -9.68 14.77 16.29
N GLY A 246 -8.49 14.46 16.82
CA GLY A 246 -7.94 13.11 16.87
C GLY A 246 -8.24 12.37 18.17
N GLY A 247 -8.96 12.93 19.13
CA GLY A 247 -9.22 12.22 20.39
C GLY A 247 -9.67 13.00 21.62
N VAL A 248 -9.94 14.30 21.53
CA VAL A 248 -10.33 15.14 22.67
C VAL A 248 -11.76 14.86 23.12
N ASN A 249 -12.71 14.74 22.17
CA ASN A 249 -14.14 14.70 22.50
C ASN A 249 -14.76 13.28 22.53
N PHE A 250 -14.16 12.30 21.85
CA PHE A 250 -14.69 10.94 21.70
C PHE A 250 -13.98 9.90 22.58
N GLN A 251 -14.47 8.65 22.64
CA GLN A 251 -14.06 7.70 23.70
C GLN A 251 -12.58 7.30 23.65
N ASN A 252 -12.01 7.18 22.45
CA ASN A 252 -10.69 6.61 22.25
C ASN A 252 -9.75 7.63 21.62
N ASP A 253 -8.84 8.19 22.43
CA ASP A 253 -7.84 9.14 21.95
C ASP A 253 -6.88 8.50 20.92
N GLN A 254 -6.85 9.04 19.69
CA GLN A 254 -5.99 8.59 18.60
C GLN A 254 -4.83 9.55 18.33
N ARG A 255 -4.61 10.60 19.14
CA ARG A 255 -3.54 11.59 18.90
C ARG A 255 -2.12 11.01 19.00
N ASN A 256 -1.99 9.80 19.56
CA ASN A 256 -0.73 9.02 19.56
C ASN A 256 -0.55 8.16 18.30
N ASN A 257 -1.51 8.14 17.38
CA ASN A 257 -1.39 7.40 16.13
C ASN A 257 -0.24 7.96 15.27
N PRO A 258 0.53 7.11 14.58
CA PRO A 258 1.62 7.53 13.71
C PRO A 258 1.29 8.66 12.73
N ILE A 259 0.04 8.80 12.25
CA ILE A 259 -0.32 9.90 11.35
C ILE A 259 -0.03 11.30 11.94
N TYR A 260 0.11 11.43 13.27
CA TYR A 260 0.38 12.70 13.94
C TYR A 260 1.85 12.92 14.32
N ASN A 261 2.70 11.88 14.35
CA ASN A 261 4.05 11.99 14.90
C ASN A 261 5.10 11.00 14.34
N PHE A 262 4.91 10.47 13.13
CA PHE A 262 5.83 9.46 12.56
C PHE A 262 7.19 10.04 12.12
N THR A 263 7.22 10.90 11.10
CA THR A 263 8.43 11.60 10.64
C THR A 263 8.37 13.11 10.90
N GLN A 264 7.17 13.66 11.02
CA GLN A 264 6.91 15.05 11.35
C GLN A 264 5.93 15.14 12.51
N VAL A 265 6.24 15.99 13.49
CA VAL A 265 5.30 16.26 14.59
C VAL A 265 4.26 17.26 14.10
N VAL A 266 3.00 16.82 14.08
CA VAL A 266 1.83 17.65 13.77
C VAL A 266 1.43 18.38 15.05
N SER A 267 1.26 19.70 14.97
CA SER A 267 1.03 20.56 16.13
C SER A 267 -0.45 20.70 16.46
N THR A 268 -0.78 20.80 17.75
CA THR A 268 -2.15 21.08 18.21
C THR A 268 -2.33 22.53 18.62
N ASP A 269 -3.57 23.01 18.61
CA ASP A 269 -3.97 24.24 19.28
C ASP A 269 -4.06 24.06 20.82
N ALA A 270 -4.50 25.10 21.52
CA ALA A 270 -4.62 25.10 22.98
C ALA A 270 -5.68 24.11 23.51
N ASN A 271 -6.64 23.69 22.67
CA ASN A 271 -7.66 22.71 23.03
C ASN A 271 -7.22 21.27 22.68
N GLY A 272 -6.06 21.11 22.04
CA GLY A 272 -5.53 19.81 21.63
C GLY A 272 -6.06 19.32 20.30
N TYR A 273 -6.72 20.18 19.50
CA TYR A 273 -7.13 19.88 18.13
C TYR A 273 -5.99 20.20 17.16
N PHE A 274 -5.95 19.55 16.00
CA PHE A 274 -4.96 19.84 14.96
C PHE A 274 -5.55 20.85 13.97
N PRO A 275 -5.14 22.12 13.98
CA PRO A 275 -5.60 23.08 12.98
C PRO A 275 -5.09 22.68 11.60
N VAL A 276 -5.94 22.80 10.58
CA VAL A 276 -5.65 22.37 9.21
C VAL A 276 -5.80 23.49 8.19
N ILE A 277 -6.65 24.50 8.47
CA ILE A 277 -6.82 25.65 7.57
C ILE A 277 -7.23 26.91 8.34
N ASN A 278 -6.51 28.02 8.11
CA ASN A 278 -6.82 29.32 8.72
C ASN A 278 -7.93 30.07 7.98
N ALA A 279 -8.33 31.22 8.54
CA ALA A 279 -9.33 32.11 7.95
C ALA A 279 -9.00 32.51 6.49
N GLY A 280 -10.04 32.60 5.65
CA GLY A 280 -9.94 32.91 4.23
C GLY A 280 -11.02 32.20 3.40
N TYR A 281 -10.83 32.16 2.09
CA TYR A 281 -11.62 31.28 1.21
C TYR A 281 -11.25 29.82 1.45
N LYS A 282 -12.25 28.94 1.53
CA LYS A 282 -12.09 27.51 1.79
C LYS A 282 -13.02 26.70 0.91
N GLU A 283 -12.52 25.58 0.42
CA GLU A 283 -13.27 24.58 -0.30
C GLU A 283 -13.83 23.57 0.69
N ASP A 284 -15.16 23.43 0.75
CA ASP A 284 -15.80 22.43 1.61
C ASP A 284 -16.02 21.15 0.80
N HIS A 285 -14.92 20.41 0.59
CA HIS A 285 -14.86 19.17 -0.21
C HIS A 285 -14.83 17.91 0.65
N ASN A 286 -15.73 17.84 1.63
CA ASN A 286 -15.86 16.70 2.54
C ASN A 286 -16.22 15.39 1.81
N ASN A 287 -15.65 14.28 2.25
CA ASN A 287 -16.05 12.92 1.87
C ASN A 287 -15.94 12.01 3.11
N LEU A 288 -16.97 12.07 3.97
CA LEU A 288 -17.00 11.52 5.32
C LEU A 288 -18.04 10.42 5.46
N TRP A 289 -17.87 9.61 6.50
CA TRP A 289 -18.85 8.59 6.86
C TRP A 289 -19.89 9.18 7.82
N ASP A 290 -21.16 8.81 7.69
CA ASP A 290 -22.19 9.06 8.71
C ASP A 290 -22.44 7.76 9.48
N LEU A 291 -21.97 7.68 10.71
CA LEU A 291 -22.12 6.48 11.52
C LEU A 291 -23.43 6.41 12.29
N GLY A 292 -24.28 7.44 12.23
CA GLY A 292 -25.53 7.54 13.00
C GLY A 292 -26.37 6.26 13.05
N PRO A 293 -26.46 5.45 11.98
CA PRO A 293 -27.22 4.21 12.00
C PRO A 293 -26.69 3.07 12.90
N LEU A 294 -25.46 3.12 13.43
CA LEU A 294 -24.79 1.94 14.00
C LEU A 294 -25.29 1.45 15.36
N LEU A 295 -25.63 2.35 16.28
CA LEU A 295 -25.97 1.97 17.66
C LEU A 295 -27.44 2.30 18.05
N GLY A 296 -28.19 2.93 17.16
CA GLY A 296 -29.55 3.43 17.39
C GLY A 296 -29.74 4.80 16.72
N PRO A 297 -30.95 5.38 16.74
CA PRO A 297 -31.18 6.67 16.08
C PRO A 297 -30.29 7.79 16.64
N GLY A 298 -29.55 8.46 15.76
CA GLY A 298 -28.73 9.63 16.08
C GLY A 298 -27.25 9.29 16.34
N HIS A 299 -26.49 10.32 16.75
CA HIS A 299 -25.06 10.21 17.00
C HIS A 299 -24.77 10.13 18.50
N GLN A 300 -23.92 9.18 18.88
CA GLN A 300 -23.59 8.83 20.26
C GLN A 300 -22.23 8.13 20.36
N LYS A 301 -21.62 8.22 21.54
CA LYS A 301 -20.34 7.57 21.85
C LYS A 301 -20.43 6.04 21.76
N GLY A 302 -19.37 5.42 21.26
CA GLY A 302 -19.26 3.97 21.03
C GLY A 302 -19.39 3.58 19.55
N GLN A 303 -19.90 4.47 18.69
CA GLN A 303 -20.09 4.18 17.27
C GLN A 303 -18.77 3.91 16.54
N PHE A 304 -17.66 4.52 16.96
CA PHE A 304 -16.36 4.24 16.33
C PHE A 304 -15.87 2.83 16.61
N ALA A 305 -16.09 2.34 17.83
CA ALA A 305 -15.76 0.97 18.20
C ALA A 305 -16.65 -0.03 17.44
N GLU A 306 -17.94 0.29 17.26
CA GLU A 306 -18.86 -0.55 16.48
C GLU A 306 -18.49 -0.57 14.99
N PHE A 307 -18.13 0.57 14.42
CA PHE A 307 -17.64 0.64 13.03
C PHE A 307 -16.36 -0.19 12.85
N GLU A 308 -15.42 -0.09 13.77
CA GLU A 308 -14.19 -0.90 13.75
C GLU A 308 -14.51 -2.40 13.87
N ASN A 309 -15.44 -2.78 14.73
CA ASN A 309 -15.86 -4.18 14.92
C ASN A 309 -16.55 -4.77 13.68
N LEU A 310 -17.47 -4.03 13.06
CA LEU A 310 -18.26 -4.50 11.92
C LEU A 310 -17.49 -4.45 10.60
N TYR A 311 -16.68 -3.42 10.40
CA TYR A 311 -16.08 -3.11 9.09
C TYR A 311 -14.55 -3.04 9.09
N GLY A 312 -13.90 -3.16 10.25
CA GLY A 312 -12.44 -3.18 10.38
C GLY A 312 -11.76 -1.83 10.14
N GLY A 313 -12.53 -0.74 10.11
CA GLY A 313 -12.00 0.61 9.96
C GLY A 313 -11.73 1.27 11.31
N LYS A 314 -10.46 1.58 11.59
CA LYS A 314 -10.08 2.34 12.77
C LYS A 314 -10.29 3.82 12.50
N VAL A 315 -11.26 4.44 13.17
CA VAL A 315 -11.45 5.89 13.12
C VAL A 315 -10.26 6.59 13.79
N LEU A 316 -9.67 7.57 13.09
CA LEU A 316 -8.51 8.34 13.53
C LEU A 316 -8.80 9.82 13.77
N ALA A 317 -9.80 10.39 13.09
CA ALA A 317 -10.21 11.78 13.29
C ALA A 317 -11.63 12.08 12.83
N VAL A 318 -12.19 13.14 13.43
CA VAL A 318 -13.39 13.88 12.99
C VAL A 318 -13.05 15.36 12.83
N TRP A 319 -13.99 16.17 12.36
CA TRP A 319 -13.91 17.63 12.52
C TRP A 319 -13.87 18.03 14.00
N SER A 320 -13.07 19.04 14.34
CA SER A 320 -13.08 19.61 15.70
C SER A 320 -14.45 20.21 16.04
N GLY A 321 -14.82 20.19 17.32
CA GLY A 321 -16.13 20.67 17.76
C GLY A 321 -17.26 19.64 17.64
N VAL A 322 -17.04 18.53 16.93
CA VAL A 322 -17.91 17.35 17.01
C VAL A 322 -17.76 16.73 18.41
N ALA A 323 -18.85 16.66 19.16
CA ALA A 323 -18.88 16.19 20.55
C ALA A 323 -19.34 14.73 20.70
N ASP A 324 -19.85 14.15 19.61
CA ASP A 324 -20.30 12.78 19.51
C ASP A 324 -19.36 11.97 18.59
N GLU A 325 -19.74 10.74 18.28
CA GLU A 325 -19.01 9.87 17.35
C GLU A 325 -19.77 9.75 16.02
N CYS A 326 -20.15 10.89 15.42
CA CYS A 326 -20.93 10.90 14.17
C CYS A 326 -20.11 10.55 12.93
N CYS A 327 -19.13 11.40 12.60
CA CYS A 327 -18.79 11.64 11.21
C CYS A 327 -17.28 11.57 10.96
N PRO A 328 -16.67 10.37 11.02
CA PRO A 328 -15.24 10.25 10.86
C PRO A 328 -14.81 10.67 9.46
N GLY A 329 -13.71 11.43 9.41
CA GLY A 329 -13.09 11.89 8.18
C GLY A 329 -11.70 11.33 7.95
N ILE A 330 -11.11 10.67 8.94
CA ILE A 330 -9.87 9.90 8.78
C ILE A 330 -10.06 8.50 9.34
N ILE A 331 -9.82 7.48 8.51
CA ILE A 331 -9.99 6.07 8.86
C ILE A 331 -8.78 5.26 8.35
N GLU A 332 -8.24 4.38 9.20
CA GLU A 332 -7.27 3.35 8.83
C GLU A 332 -7.96 1.98 8.73
N PHE A 333 -7.98 1.39 7.54
CA PHE A 333 -8.38 0.01 7.33
C PHE A 333 -7.15 -0.89 7.35
N LYS A 334 -6.90 -1.57 8.48
CA LYS A 334 -5.71 -2.42 8.72
C LYS A 334 -5.78 -3.77 8.02
N SER A 335 -4.65 -4.27 7.52
CA SER A 335 -4.53 -5.58 6.87
C SER A 335 -5.38 -6.68 7.53
N ASN A 336 -6.01 -7.53 6.73
CA ASN A 336 -6.75 -8.71 7.18
C ASN A 336 -6.49 -9.91 6.27
N SER A 337 -7.20 -11.02 6.48
CA SER A 337 -7.01 -12.26 5.73
C SER A 337 -7.35 -12.17 4.23
N VAL A 338 -8.12 -11.16 3.81
CA VAL A 338 -8.50 -10.93 2.41
C VAL A 338 -7.59 -9.87 1.76
N TYR A 339 -7.32 -8.80 2.50
CA TYR A 339 -6.48 -7.69 2.06
C TYR A 339 -5.24 -7.64 2.93
N ALA A 340 -4.11 -8.15 2.44
CA ALA A 340 -2.85 -8.06 3.17
C ALA A 340 -2.35 -6.60 3.29
N GLY A 341 -2.85 -5.71 2.42
CA GLY A 341 -2.54 -4.29 2.40
C GLY A 341 -3.32 -3.47 3.44
N THR A 342 -2.77 -2.31 3.79
CA THR A 342 -3.41 -1.31 4.66
C THR A 342 -3.80 -0.08 3.85
N ILE A 343 -4.97 0.50 4.17
CA ILE A 343 -5.45 1.74 3.55
C ILE A 343 -5.66 2.79 4.64
N ILE A 344 -5.19 4.01 4.39
CA ILE A 344 -5.60 5.19 5.16
C ILE A 344 -6.41 6.08 4.22
N ALA A 345 -7.57 6.54 4.68
CA ALA A 345 -8.46 7.43 3.95
C ALA A 345 -8.59 8.75 4.71
N ILE A 346 -8.36 9.88 4.03
CA ILE A 346 -8.44 11.25 4.56
C ILE A 346 -9.43 12.05 3.71
N GLY A 347 -10.66 12.21 4.21
CA GLY A 347 -11.77 12.86 3.50
C GLY A 347 -12.23 14.17 4.13
N ILE A 348 -11.50 14.72 5.11
CA ILE A 348 -11.77 16.02 5.72
C ILE A 348 -11.55 17.12 4.68
N GLY A 349 -12.59 17.91 4.37
CA GLY A 349 -12.57 18.93 3.31
C GLY A 349 -11.52 20.03 3.50
N GLY A 350 -11.19 20.42 4.74
CA GLY A 350 -10.18 21.45 5.00
C GLY A 350 -8.72 20.98 4.90
N MET A 351 -8.48 19.78 4.39
CA MET A 351 -7.14 19.26 4.08
C MET A 351 -6.69 19.71 2.68
N GLU A 352 -6.86 20.99 2.40
CA GLU A 352 -6.55 21.65 1.13
C GLU A 352 -5.03 21.80 0.93
N TRP A 353 -4.59 21.66 -0.32
CA TRP A 353 -3.21 21.75 -0.78
C TRP A 353 -2.87 23.08 -1.44
N ALA A 354 -3.85 23.72 -2.08
CA ALA A 354 -3.73 25.00 -2.77
C ALA A 354 -4.85 25.95 -2.34
N MET A 355 -4.51 27.20 -2.02
CA MET A 355 -5.52 28.18 -1.57
C MET A 355 -6.04 29.01 -2.75
N ASN A 356 -7.35 29.01 -2.99
CA ASN A 356 -7.98 29.68 -4.14
C ASN A 356 -7.87 31.21 -4.10
N ASP A 357 -7.62 31.79 -2.93
CA ASP A 357 -7.45 33.23 -2.73
C ASP A 357 -5.96 33.66 -2.70
N GLY A 358 -5.04 32.74 -3.03
CA GLY A 358 -3.60 33.00 -3.10
C GLY A 358 -2.92 33.21 -1.75
N ARG A 359 -3.61 32.97 -0.63
CA ARG A 359 -3.00 33.06 0.70
C ARG A 359 -2.06 31.89 0.97
N VAL A 360 -1.20 32.06 1.95
CA VAL A 360 -0.47 30.94 2.57
C VAL A 360 -1.34 30.38 3.69
N ASN A 361 -1.56 29.06 3.68
CA ASN A 361 -2.20 28.39 4.80
C ASN A 361 -1.22 28.30 5.99
N ALA A 362 -1.50 28.98 7.09
CA ALA A 362 -0.64 28.97 8.29
C ALA A 362 -0.46 27.56 8.89
N TYR A 363 -1.37 26.64 8.56
CA TYR A 363 -1.37 25.26 9.04
C TYR A 363 -1.02 24.24 7.95
N GLU A 364 -0.45 24.67 6.82
CA GLU A 364 -0.04 23.77 5.73
C GLU A 364 0.88 22.63 6.22
N ASN A 365 1.71 22.91 7.23
CA ASN A 365 2.63 21.93 7.80
C ASN A 365 1.90 20.80 8.53
N ASN A 366 0.72 21.07 9.10
CA ASN A 366 -0.10 20.03 9.69
C ASN A 366 -0.73 19.15 8.61
N VAL A 367 -1.28 19.75 7.54
CA VAL A 367 -1.85 19.02 6.40
C VAL A 367 -0.78 18.13 5.76
N LYS A 368 0.33 18.71 5.32
CA LYS A 368 1.47 17.99 4.72
C LYS A 368 2.06 16.96 5.69
N GLY A 369 2.13 17.29 6.99
CA GLY A 369 2.62 16.39 8.03
C GLY A 369 1.77 15.14 8.18
N ILE A 370 0.44 15.28 8.20
CA ILE A 370 -0.49 14.14 8.29
C ILE A 370 -0.36 13.24 7.06
N TYR A 371 -0.31 13.80 5.85
CA TYR A 371 -0.13 13.02 4.62
C TYR A 371 1.24 12.32 4.60
N ARG A 372 2.32 13.04 4.94
CA ARG A 372 3.67 12.47 5.02
C ARG A 372 3.76 11.33 6.01
N ASN A 373 3.30 11.56 7.23
CA ASN A 373 3.30 10.54 8.27
C ASN A 373 2.48 9.32 7.86
N SER A 374 1.35 9.52 7.18
CA SER A 374 0.52 8.41 6.67
C SER A 374 1.27 7.57 5.63
N ILE A 375 1.89 8.20 4.61
CA ILE A 375 2.67 7.49 3.58
C ILE A 375 3.87 6.77 4.20
N ASP A 376 4.60 7.44 5.08
CA ASP A 376 5.81 6.91 5.70
C ASP A 376 5.48 5.75 6.66
N TYR A 377 4.40 5.87 7.44
CA TYR A 377 3.87 4.79 8.27
C TYR A 377 3.40 3.60 7.45
N LEU A 378 2.61 3.82 6.39
CA LEU A 378 2.19 2.76 5.47
C LEU A 378 3.38 2.04 4.84
N SER A 379 4.48 2.76 4.57
CA SER A 379 5.69 2.18 4.01
C SER A 379 6.37 1.15 4.93
N THR A 380 6.06 1.17 6.24
CA THR A 380 6.59 0.21 7.24
C THR A 380 5.73 -1.03 7.45
N LYS A 381 4.57 -1.10 6.80
CA LYS A 381 3.60 -2.20 7.00
C LYS A 381 3.88 -3.43 6.17
#